data_AF-A0A3M2C188-F1
#
_entry.id   AF-A0A3M2C188-F1
#
_cell.length_a   1.000
_cell.length_b   1.000
_cell.length_c   1.000
_cell.angle_alpha   90.00
_cell.angle_beta   90.00
_cell.angle_gamma   90.00
#
_symmetry.space_group_name_H-M   'P 1'
#
loop_
_entity.id
_entity.type
_entity.pdbx_description
1 polymer ?
#
loop_
_entity_poly.entity_id
_entity_poly.type
_entity_poly.pdbx_seq_one_letter_code
_entity_poly.pdbx_strand_id
1 'polypeptide(L)'
;MLALLVAACRALPAADDAAPEILADVVSVRVEGEAGAYRFAVGIASPDQGCEQYADWWEVVSPDGELIHRRVLRHSHAGEQPFVRSGGPIPLAAGDVVWVRAHMHPTGYGGRAFRGSAGGGFHPAELPASFAAELETAPPQPPPCAW
;
A
#
# COMPACT_ATOMS: atom_id res chain seq x y z
N MET A 1 47.91 9.69 46.80
CA MET A 1 46.77 8.76 46.68
C MET A 1 46.10 9.06 45.34
N LEU A 2 46.53 8.37 44.27
CA LEU A 2 46.12 8.66 42.90
C LEU A 2 44.79 7.93 42.63
N ALA A 3 43.72 8.67 42.33
CA ALA A 3 42.41 8.14 42.04
C ALA A 3 42.37 7.51 40.64
N LEU A 4 42.06 6.21 40.56
CA LEU A 4 41.83 5.51 39.30
C LEU A 4 40.33 5.62 38.95
N LEU A 5 39.98 6.49 38.00
CA LEU A 5 38.65 6.54 37.41
C LEU A 5 38.52 5.38 36.40
N VAL A 6 37.72 4.38 36.73
CA VAL A 6 37.32 3.33 35.78
C VAL A 6 36.21 3.90 34.91
N ALA A 7 36.54 4.22 33.65
CA ALA A 7 35.54 4.57 32.65
C ALA A 7 34.79 3.30 32.22
N ALA A 8 33.54 3.16 32.64
CA ALA A 8 32.65 2.13 32.14
C ALA A 8 32.22 2.48 30.71
N CYS A 9 32.73 1.72 29.74
CA CYS A 9 32.30 1.82 28.35
C CYS A 9 30.86 1.28 28.26
N ARG A 10 29.87 2.16 28.09
CA ARG A 10 28.48 1.76 27.81
C ARG A 10 28.40 1.34 26.35
N ALA A 11 28.12 0.06 26.10
CA ALA A 11 27.73 -0.41 24.78
C ALA A 11 26.40 0.26 24.37
N LEU A 12 26.39 0.89 23.21
CA LEU A 12 25.16 1.35 22.56
C LEU A 12 24.39 0.11 22.08
N PRO A 13 23.05 0.08 22.19
CA PRO A 13 22.27 -0.99 21.58
C PRO A 13 22.53 -0.99 20.08
N ALA A 14 22.84 -2.16 19.52
CA ALA A 14 22.86 -2.36 18.08
C ALA A 14 21.49 -1.97 17.52
N ALA A 15 21.47 -1.21 16.43
CA ALA A 15 20.25 -1.03 15.66
C ALA A 15 19.77 -2.43 15.25
N ASP A 16 18.51 -2.74 15.55
CA ASP A 16 17.85 -3.94 15.06
C ASP A 16 17.97 -3.93 13.53
N ASP A 17 18.81 -4.81 12.97
CA ASP A 17 18.84 -5.12 11.54
C ASP A 17 17.60 -5.97 11.21
N ALA A 18 16.42 -5.38 11.43
CA ALA A 18 15.18 -5.94 10.93
C ALA A 18 15.27 -5.99 9.40
N ALA A 19 15.08 -7.18 8.82
CA ALA A 19 14.96 -7.32 7.38
C ALA A 19 13.90 -6.33 6.86
N PRO A 20 14.11 -5.69 5.70
CA PRO A 20 13.15 -4.74 5.17
C PRO A 20 11.79 -5.43 5.01
N GLU A 21 10.74 -4.80 5.54
CA GLU A 21 9.38 -5.32 5.40
C GLU A 21 9.02 -5.41 3.92
N ILE A 22 8.61 -6.60 3.48
CA ILE A 22 8.21 -6.87 2.09
C ILE A 22 6.78 -6.34 1.95
N LEU A 23 6.62 -5.10 1.49
CA LEU A 23 5.33 -4.41 1.40
C LEU A 23 5.19 -3.66 0.08
N ALA A 24 3.94 -3.44 -0.35
CA ALA A 24 3.62 -2.63 -1.52
C ALA A 24 3.15 -1.24 -1.08
N ASP A 25 3.86 -0.21 -1.54
CA ASP A 25 3.54 1.18 -1.29
C ASP A 25 2.70 1.76 -2.42
N VAL A 26 1.66 2.53 -2.05
CA VAL A 26 1.12 3.53 -2.96
C VAL A 26 2.07 4.73 -2.96
N VAL A 27 2.48 5.17 -4.15
CA VAL A 27 3.41 6.30 -4.35
C VAL A 27 2.76 7.49 -5.07
N SER A 28 1.64 7.28 -5.77
CA SER A 28 0.85 8.36 -6.34
C SER A 28 -0.59 7.95 -6.56
N VAL A 29 -1.50 8.92 -6.47
CA VAL A 29 -2.92 8.76 -6.84
C VAL A 29 -3.30 9.94 -7.73
N ARG A 30 -3.72 9.66 -8.96
CA ARG A 30 -4.33 10.63 -9.86
C ARG A 30 -5.77 10.22 -10.13
N VAL A 31 -6.68 11.18 -10.13
CA VAL A 31 -8.11 10.95 -10.34
C VAL A 31 -8.60 11.83 -11.48
N GLU A 32 -9.31 11.22 -12.41
CA GLU A 32 -9.94 11.87 -13.56
C GLU A 32 -11.41 11.44 -13.66
N GLY A 33 -12.22 12.21 -14.39
CA GLY A 33 -13.65 11.97 -14.55
C GLY A 33 -14.51 12.87 -13.68
N GLU A 34 -15.73 12.42 -13.41
CA GLU A 34 -16.77 13.21 -12.73
C GLU A 34 -17.44 12.42 -11.60
N ALA A 35 -18.20 13.13 -10.77
CA ALA A 35 -18.89 12.54 -9.63
C ALA A 35 -19.78 11.36 -10.09
N GLY A 36 -19.63 10.22 -9.42
CA GLY A 36 -20.28 8.95 -9.75
C GLY A 36 -19.54 8.08 -10.77
N ALA A 37 -18.47 8.55 -11.40
CA ALA A 37 -17.75 7.79 -12.43
C ALA A 37 -16.25 8.15 -12.54
N TYR A 38 -15.53 8.11 -11.42
CA TYR A 38 -14.10 8.44 -11.41
C TYR A 38 -13.21 7.30 -11.90
N ARG A 39 -12.11 7.64 -12.55
CA ARG A 39 -11.01 6.74 -12.91
C ARG A 39 -9.78 7.11 -12.10
N PHE A 40 -9.25 6.12 -11.39
CA PHE A 40 -8.05 6.28 -10.58
C PHE A 40 -6.86 5.73 -11.36
N ALA A 41 -5.74 6.43 -11.35
CA ALA A 41 -4.43 5.96 -11.79
C ALA A 41 -3.53 5.92 -10.56
N VAL A 42 -3.26 4.71 -10.08
CA VAL A 42 -2.54 4.46 -8.82
C VAL A 42 -1.13 4.01 -9.17
N GLY A 43 -0.13 4.74 -8.67
CA GLY A 43 1.27 4.35 -8.74
C GLY A 43 1.64 3.49 -7.55
N ILE A 44 2.32 2.38 -7.81
CA ILE A 44 2.73 1.39 -6.82
C ILE A 44 4.26 1.21 -6.91
N ALA A 45 4.91 1.17 -5.76
CA ALA A 45 6.28 0.70 -5.60
C ALA A 45 6.27 -0.52 -4.72
N SER A 46 6.88 -1.61 -5.18
CA SER A 46 6.82 -2.91 -4.51
C SER A 46 8.10 -3.69 -4.81
N PRO A 47 8.61 -4.49 -3.86
CA PRO A 47 9.79 -5.31 -4.05
C PRO A 47 9.42 -6.60 -4.80
N ASP A 48 8.83 -6.50 -5.99
CA ASP A 48 8.37 -7.67 -6.75
C ASP A 48 9.56 -8.58 -7.15
N GLN A 49 9.41 -9.89 -6.98
CA GLN A 49 10.43 -10.91 -7.34
C GLN A 49 9.83 -12.10 -8.13
N GLY A 50 8.65 -11.91 -8.73
CA GLY A 50 7.95 -12.94 -9.49
C GLY A 50 6.63 -13.34 -8.82
N CYS A 51 6.05 -14.46 -9.23
CA CYS A 51 4.73 -14.87 -8.75
C CYS A 51 4.66 -15.20 -7.26
N GLU A 52 5.79 -15.48 -6.61
CA GLU A 52 5.85 -15.74 -5.17
C GLU A 52 5.90 -14.46 -4.34
N GLN A 53 6.18 -13.31 -4.96
CA GLN A 53 6.32 -12.04 -4.26
C GLN A 53 6.00 -10.90 -5.23
N TYR A 54 4.78 -10.38 -5.18
CA TYR A 54 4.39 -9.24 -6.00
C TYR A 54 3.18 -8.49 -5.44
N ALA A 55 3.01 -7.23 -5.83
CA ALA A 55 1.76 -6.52 -5.60
C ALA A 55 0.63 -7.11 -6.47
N ASP A 56 -0.36 -7.73 -5.85
CA ASP A 56 -1.43 -8.48 -6.51
C ASP A 56 -2.76 -7.70 -6.62
N TRP A 57 -2.92 -6.61 -5.86
CA TRP A 57 -3.96 -5.62 -6.10
C TRP A 57 -3.68 -4.26 -5.44
N TRP A 58 -4.45 -3.28 -5.89
CA TRP A 58 -4.73 -2.09 -5.09
C TRP A 58 -6.23 -1.88 -4.99
N GLU A 59 -6.65 -1.15 -3.96
CA GLU A 59 -8.05 -0.95 -3.65
C GLU A 59 -8.38 0.46 -3.16
N VAL A 60 -9.65 0.80 -3.31
CA VAL A 60 -10.29 1.97 -2.71
C VAL A 60 -11.24 1.50 -1.62
N VAL A 61 -11.04 2.00 -0.40
CA VAL A 61 -11.78 1.56 0.79
C VAL A 61 -12.39 2.77 1.48
N SER A 62 -13.61 2.64 1.99
CA SER A 62 -14.24 3.68 2.80
C SER A 62 -13.48 3.87 4.13
N PRO A 63 -13.68 4.98 4.85
CA PRO A 63 -13.09 5.17 6.18
C PRO A 63 -13.54 4.12 7.20
N ASP A 64 -14.71 3.51 6.99
CA ASP A 64 -15.30 2.50 7.84
C ASP A 64 -14.87 1.07 7.46
N GLY A 65 -14.01 0.92 6.44
CA GLY A 65 -13.44 -0.37 6.03
C GLY A 65 -14.19 -1.09 4.92
N GLU A 66 -15.18 -0.46 4.29
CA GLU A 66 -15.93 -1.08 3.19
C GLU A 66 -15.15 -1.03 1.87
N LEU A 67 -15.08 -2.16 1.16
CA LEU A 67 -14.46 -2.21 -0.16
C LEU A 67 -15.34 -1.51 -1.20
N ILE A 68 -14.82 -0.41 -1.77
CA ILE A 68 -15.51 0.35 -2.83
C ILE A 68 -15.06 -0.14 -4.20
N HIS A 69 -13.76 -0.38 -4.36
CA HIS A 69 -13.19 -0.86 -5.61
C HIS A 69 -11.92 -1.67 -5.38
N ARG A 70 -11.70 -2.72 -6.17
CA ARG A 70 -10.44 -3.44 -6.24
C ARG A 70 -9.99 -3.57 -7.68
N ARG A 71 -8.72 -3.25 -7.92
CA ARG A 71 -8.02 -3.53 -9.17
C ARG A 71 -7.02 -4.66 -8.94
N VAL A 72 -7.38 -5.85 -9.42
CA VAL A 72 -6.50 -7.02 -9.45
C VAL A 72 -5.34 -6.81 -10.44
N LEU A 73 -4.14 -7.15 -10.00
CA LEU A 73 -2.90 -7.21 -10.74
C LEU A 73 -2.51 -8.68 -10.91
N ARG A 74 -2.31 -9.11 -12.15
CA ARG A 74 -2.24 -10.54 -12.49
C ARG A 74 -0.82 -11.09 -12.63
N HIS A 75 0.21 -10.26 -12.56
CA HIS A 75 1.59 -10.65 -12.76
C HIS A 75 2.52 -9.71 -11.99
N SER A 76 3.76 -10.16 -11.81
CA SER A 76 4.83 -9.36 -11.20
C SER A 76 5.26 -8.20 -12.11
N HIS A 77 5.56 -7.07 -11.49
CA HIS A 77 6.08 -5.87 -12.14
C HIS A 77 7.54 -5.59 -11.76
N ALA A 78 8.33 -6.62 -11.43
CA ALA A 78 9.73 -6.47 -10.99
C ALA A 78 10.61 -5.59 -11.91
N GLY A 79 10.36 -5.61 -13.23
CA GLY A 79 11.09 -4.80 -14.21
C GLY A 79 10.54 -3.39 -14.46
N GLU A 80 9.46 -2.99 -13.79
CA GLU A 80 8.71 -1.75 -14.04
C GLU A 80 8.49 -0.93 -12.76
N GLN A 81 9.39 -0.99 -11.76
CA GLN A 81 9.15 -0.30 -10.48
C GLN A 81 9.64 1.16 -10.50
N PRO A 82 8.83 2.15 -10.05
CA PRO A 82 7.41 2.05 -9.74
C PRO A 82 6.54 1.98 -11.01
N PHE A 83 5.41 1.29 -10.94
CA PHE A 83 4.45 1.18 -12.05
C PHE A 83 3.12 1.87 -11.73
N VAL A 84 2.32 2.18 -12.75
CA VAL A 84 0.99 2.78 -12.59
C VAL A 84 -0.07 1.88 -13.21
N ARG A 85 -1.17 1.63 -12.49
CA ARG A 85 -2.34 0.92 -13.05
C ARG A 85 -3.62 1.67 -12.77
N SER A 86 -4.46 1.78 -13.80
CA SER A 86 -5.74 2.45 -13.71
C SER A 86 -6.88 1.50 -13.33
N GLY A 87 -7.89 2.04 -12.65
CA GLY A 87 -9.11 1.35 -12.25
C GLY A 87 -10.32 2.29 -12.25
N GLY A 88 -11.52 1.70 -12.17
CA GLY A 88 -12.81 2.38 -12.29
C GLY A 88 -13.67 1.92 -13.47
N PRO A 89 -14.84 2.53 -13.71
CA PRO A 89 -15.37 3.70 -12.99
C PRO A 89 -15.70 3.39 -11.52
N ILE A 90 -15.42 4.35 -10.63
CA ILE A 90 -15.68 4.24 -9.19
C ILE A 90 -16.78 5.24 -8.81
N PRO A 91 -17.91 4.79 -8.23
CA PRO A 91 -19.06 5.63 -7.94
C PRO A 91 -18.89 6.39 -6.63
N LEU A 92 -18.07 7.45 -6.65
CA LEU A 92 -17.86 8.36 -5.51
C LEU A 92 -18.43 9.74 -5.81
N ALA A 93 -18.96 10.42 -4.80
CA ALA A 93 -19.11 11.87 -4.86
C ALA A 93 -17.74 12.55 -4.76
N ALA A 94 -17.64 13.80 -5.23
CA ALA A 94 -16.38 14.55 -5.23
C ALA A 94 -15.78 14.72 -3.81
N GLY A 95 -16.62 14.77 -2.78
CA GLY A 95 -16.22 14.98 -1.39
C GLY A 95 -15.98 13.71 -0.58
N ASP A 96 -16.25 12.52 -1.14
CA ASP A 96 -16.16 11.27 -0.39
C ASP A 96 -14.70 10.98 -0.05
N VAL A 97 -14.43 10.89 1.25
CA VAL A 97 -13.09 10.60 1.73
C VAL A 97 -12.88 9.09 1.72
N VAL A 98 -11.82 8.65 1.06
CA VAL A 98 -11.48 7.22 0.91
C VAL A 98 -9.99 7.00 1.14
N TRP A 99 -9.65 5.74 1.37
CA TRP A 99 -8.29 5.23 1.39
C TRP A 99 -7.94 4.57 0.07
N VAL A 100 -6.70 4.74 -0.38
CA VAL A 100 -6.10 3.98 -1.48
C VAL A 100 -4.87 3.25 -0.93
N ARG A 101 -4.87 1.93 -1.04
CA ARG A 101 -3.77 1.08 -0.54
C ARG A 101 -3.46 -0.05 -1.53
N ALA A 102 -2.24 -0.57 -1.45
CA ALA A 102 -1.81 -1.75 -2.18
C ALA A 102 -1.68 -2.94 -1.23
N HIS A 103 -1.79 -4.14 -1.78
CA HIS A 103 -1.56 -5.40 -1.09
C HIS A 103 -0.35 -6.09 -1.71
N MET A 104 0.41 -6.80 -0.88
CA MET A 104 1.59 -7.55 -1.28
C MET A 104 1.35 -9.05 -1.07
N HIS A 105 1.45 -9.83 -2.13
CA HIS A 105 1.57 -11.28 -1.97
C HIS A 105 3.00 -11.63 -1.52
N PRO A 106 3.22 -12.45 -0.47
CA PRO A 106 2.23 -13.08 0.41
C PRO A 106 2.04 -12.35 1.76
N THR A 107 2.68 -11.19 1.94
CA THR A 107 2.84 -10.53 3.25
C THR A 107 1.68 -9.65 3.69
N GLY A 108 0.73 -9.37 2.81
CA GLY A 108 -0.49 -8.66 3.16
C GLY A 108 -0.41 -7.14 2.97
N TYR A 109 -1.16 -6.44 3.81
CA TYR A 109 -1.18 -4.98 3.91
C TYR A 109 -0.11 -4.44 4.86
N GLY A 110 0.17 -3.13 4.76
CA GLY A 110 1.08 -2.44 5.68
C GLY A 110 1.94 -1.37 5.01
N GLY A 111 2.03 -1.38 3.69
CA GLY A 111 2.73 -0.33 2.94
C GLY A 111 2.01 1.02 3.02
N ARG A 112 2.69 2.07 2.55
CA ARG A 112 2.16 3.44 2.54
C ARG A 112 0.85 3.52 1.76
N ALA A 113 -0.16 4.12 2.40
CA ALA A 113 -1.46 4.39 1.81
C ALA A 113 -1.62 5.88 1.49
N PHE A 114 -2.66 6.20 0.72
CA PHE A 114 -3.08 7.56 0.44
C PHE A 114 -4.50 7.77 0.95
N ARG A 115 -4.79 8.96 1.49
CA ARG A 115 -6.12 9.36 1.94
C ARG A 115 -6.55 10.65 1.25
N GLY A 116 -7.81 10.75 0.87
CA GLY A 116 -8.31 11.93 0.18
C GLY A 116 -9.67 11.75 -0.43
N SER A 117 -10.04 12.67 -1.31
CA SER A 117 -11.27 12.64 -2.09
C SER A 117 -10.99 13.09 -3.53
N ALA A 118 -11.87 12.74 -4.47
CA ALA A 118 -11.69 13.10 -5.88
C ALA A 118 -11.63 14.62 -6.11
N GLY A 119 -12.42 15.40 -5.35
CA GLY A 119 -12.43 16.85 -5.41
C GLY A 119 -11.38 17.54 -4.54
N GLY A 120 -10.87 16.86 -3.51
CA GLY A 120 -9.90 17.42 -2.55
C GLY A 120 -8.45 17.01 -2.78
N GLY A 121 -8.20 16.03 -3.66
CA GLY A 121 -6.90 15.44 -3.85
C GLY A 121 -6.54 14.39 -2.78
N PHE A 122 -5.40 13.75 -2.97
CA PHE A 122 -4.92 12.66 -2.11
C PHE A 122 -3.53 12.96 -1.59
N HIS A 123 -3.28 12.58 -0.33
CA HIS A 123 -2.01 12.75 0.34
C HIS A 123 -1.57 11.43 0.99
N PRO A 124 -0.26 11.19 1.13
CA PRO A 124 0.23 10.04 1.88
C PRO A 124 -0.29 10.08 3.32
N ALA A 125 -0.69 8.92 3.83
CA ALA A 125 -1.11 8.75 5.21
C ALA A 125 -0.81 7.33 5.69
N GLU A 126 -0.52 7.20 6.98
CA GLU A 126 -0.34 5.90 7.62
C GLU A 126 -1.70 5.22 7.79
N LEU A 127 -1.74 3.92 7.48
CA LEU A 127 -2.91 3.08 7.63
C LEU A 127 -2.45 1.76 8.26
N PRO A 128 -2.95 1.39 9.45
CA PRO A 128 -2.56 0.13 10.08
C PRO A 128 -2.87 -1.07 9.17
N ALA A 129 -1.98 -2.06 9.11
CA ALA A 129 -2.23 -3.30 8.36
C ALA A 129 -3.52 -4.02 8.78
N SER A 130 -3.94 -3.85 10.04
CA SER A 130 -5.17 -4.41 10.59
C SER A 130 -6.46 -3.70 10.15
N PHE A 131 -6.36 -2.53 9.51
CA PHE A 131 -7.54 -1.82 9.01
C PHE A 131 -8.22 -2.67 7.94
N ALA A 132 -9.51 -2.98 8.08
CA ALA A 132 -10.27 -3.76 7.10
C ALA A 132 -9.53 -5.02 6.60
N ALA A 133 -8.91 -5.78 7.53
CA ALA A 133 -8.09 -6.95 7.21
C ALA A 133 -8.92 -8.09 6.60
N GLU A 134 -10.22 -8.14 6.90
CA GLU A 134 -11.17 -9.07 6.29
C GLU A 134 -11.23 -8.98 4.76
N LEU A 135 -10.89 -7.81 4.20
CA LEU A 135 -10.86 -7.61 2.75
C LEU A 135 -9.79 -8.45 2.06
N GLU A 136 -8.75 -8.88 2.77
CA GLU A 136 -7.69 -9.74 2.20
C GLU A 136 -8.26 -11.01 1.57
N THR A 137 -9.32 -11.55 2.16
CA THR A 137 -10.00 -12.77 1.67
C THR A 137 -11.30 -12.49 0.91
N ALA A 138 -11.75 -11.22 0.86
CA ALA A 138 -12.98 -10.83 0.17
C ALA A 138 -12.80 -10.88 -1.36
N PRO A 139 -13.84 -11.21 -2.14
CA PRO A 139 -13.77 -11.14 -3.59
C PRO A 139 -13.74 -9.69 -4.10
N PRO A 140 -13.19 -9.43 -5.31
CA PRO A 140 -12.52 -10.39 -6.17
C PRO A 140 -11.11 -10.74 -5.67
N GLN A 141 -10.75 -12.01 -5.80
CA GLN A 141 -9.40 -12.53 -5.57
C GLN A 141 -8.65 -12.64 -6.91
N PRO A 142 -7.31 -12.50 -6.92
CA PRO A 142 -6.54 -12.70 -8.12
C PRO A 142 -6.70 -14.15 -8.61
N PRO A 143 -6.83 -14.37 -9.94
CA PRO A 143 -6.59 -15.70 -10.48
C PRO A 143 -5.12 -16.09 -10.26
N PRO A 144 -4.72 -17.34 -10.54
CA PRO A 144 -3.31 -17.73 -10.51
C PRO A 144 -2.44 -16.72 -11.27
N CYS A 145 -1.28 -16.40 -10.69
CA CYS A 145 -0.33 -15.46 -11.25
C CYS A 145 0.04 -15.85 -12.69
N ALA A 146 -0.01 -14.87 -13.58
CA ALA A 146 0.41 -14.95 -14.96
C ALA A 146 1.87 -14.49 -15.09
N TRP A 147 2.56 -14.99 -16.10
CA TRP A 147 3.99 -14.75 -16.36
C TRP A 147 4.24 -13.40 -17.02
#